data_AF-A0A8T2LGE8-F1
#
_entry.id   AF-A0A8T2LGE8-F1
#
_cell.length_a   1.000
_cell.length_b   1.000
_cell.length_c   1.000
_cell.angle_alpha   90.00
_cell.angle_beta   90.00
_cell.angle_gamma   90.00
#
_symmetry.space_group_name_H-M   'P 1'
#
loop_
_entity.id
_entity.type
_entity.pdbx_description
1 polymer ?
#
loop_
_entity_poly.entity_id
_entity_poly.type
_entity_poly.pdbx_seq_one_letter_code
_entity_poly.pdbx_strand_id
1 'polypeptide(L)'
;MEGLKRSREEKDCVTPEKKRSRGGDTSLQHELTENSVQPESCSLTDLQLKTLGIQSPDSRRQLLHCLQKCWQLSNEPMKVFNDPIHGHIELHPLLVRIIDTPQFQRLRNIKQLGGTYLVFPGASHNRFEHSIGVGYLAGCLVQALNDRQPELLINKRDQLCVQIAGLCHDLGHGPFSHMFDGMFIPAVRPEIKWKHESASVQMFDHLVQVNGLESVMVRYGLVLPEDLIFIKEQIAGPLESLTSGSSWPYKGRAEEKSYLYEIVANKKNGIDVDKWDYFARQVYCYHLGIQNNFDYRRFLKFARVCEVKGQKHICTRDKEVGNLYDMFHTRNCLHRRAYQHKVGNITEVMITEALVKADPYVLIGGSSGKMFRISQAIEDMEAYTKLTDHVFEQILYSSDPNLSEAQRILQNIVCRRLYKCVGQTTPESHLNVSQEMLLAWSSEIAASKPRGTEVDLKAEDFVISVIYMDYGMKEKNPINNVHFYCKNDPNKAIRIRKNQVSKLLPERFAEQLIRVYCKQTDEKSLEAAKKYFVQWCITRNFSKPQDGDVTAPELTPLKRDWQSDDDDSDDCERHRASGSRAPVNGGQSVKNNLFNAQRDKQR
;
A
#
# COMPACT_ATOMS: atom_id res chain seq x y z
N MET A 1 28.42 59.68 23.36
CA MET A 1 27.47 60.26 24.33
C MET A 1 26.57 59.14 24.77
N GLU A 2 26.97 58.52 25.88
CA GLU A 2 26.19 58.44 27.14
C GLU A 2 25.24 57.22 27.08
N GLY A 3 25.37 56.17 27.90
CA GLY A 3 25.99 56.06 29.21
C GLY A 3 24.88 55.82 30.24
N LEU A 4 24.69 54.58 30.66
CA LEU A 4 24.05 54.29 31.95
C LEU A 4 24.71 53.09 32.61
N LYS A 5 25.14 53.35 33.85
CA LYS A 5 26.00 52.55 34.71
C LYS A 5 25.16 51.72 35.69
N ARG A 6 25.72 50.52 36.00
CA ARG A 6 25.85 49.84 37.31
C ARG A 6 24.58 49.52 38.13
N SER A 7 24.48 48.25 38.54
CA SER A 7 24.84 47.84 39.92
C SER A 7 25.15 46.33 40.01
N ARG A 8 26.28 46.03 40.67
CA ARG A 8 26.74 44.71 41.11
C ARG A 8 25.98 44.30 42.37
N GLU A 9 25.66 43.02 42.49
CA GLU A 9 25.58 42.33 43.79
C GLU A 9 26.39 41.03 43.71
N GLU A 10 27.53 41.02 44.42
CA GLU A 10 28.27 39.83 44.82
C GLU A 10 27.63 39.29 46.10
N LYS A 11 27.29 37.99 46.15
CA LYS A 11 27.25 37.21 47.39
C LYS A 11 27.70 35.76 47.13
N ASP A 12 28.92 35.49 47.57
CA ASP A 12 29.42 34.29 48.25
C ASP A 12 29.10 32.90 47.67
N CYS A 13 30.00 32.41 46.80
CA CYS A 13 30.10 30.99 46.48
C CYS A 13 31.08 30.32 47.46
N VAL A 14 30.53 29.73 48.52
CA VAL A 14 31.24 28.86 49.46
C VAL A 14 31.65 27.58 48.71
N THR A 15 32.95 27.29 48.65
CA THR A 15 33.49 26.00 48.21
C THR A 15 33.21 24.92 49.26
N PRO A 16 32.59 23.78 48.92
CA PRO A 16 32.61 22.61 49.78
C PRO A 16 33.84 21.76 49.47
N GLU A 17 34.60 21.52 50.54
CA GLU A 17 35.82 20.74 50.63
C GLU A 17 35.68 19.31 50.05
N LYS A 18 36.79 18.83 49.50
CA LYS A 18 37.06 17.43 49.21
C LYS A 18 36.86 16.55 50.45
N LYS A 19 35.69 15.94 50.61
CA LYS A 19 35.56 14.70 51.39
C LYS A 19 35.94 13.52 50.49
N ARG A 20 37.20 13.09 50.61
CA ARG A 20 37.64 11.74 50.22
C ARG A 20 36.87 10.71 51.06
N SER A 21 35.84 10.09 50.50
CA SER A 21 35.43 8.75 50.93
C SER A 21 36.24 7.73 50.15
N ARG A 22 37.34 7.28 50.75
CA ARG A 22 38.01 6.03 50.37
C ARG A 22 37.06 4.88 50.69
N GLY A 23 36.80 4.02 49.71
CA GLY A 23 36.04 2.78 49.90
C GLY A 23 35.07 2.50 48.76
N GLY A 24 35.56 2.52 47.52
CA GLY A 24 34.85 2.00 46.36
C GLY A 24 35.70 0.90 45.76
N ASP A 25 35.13 -0.30 45.67
CA ASP A 25 35.78 -1.56 45.34
C ASP A 25 36.51 -1.48 43.98
N THR A 26 37.84 -1.36 44.02
CA THR A 26 38.70 -1.28 42.83
C THR A 26 38.68 -2.57 42.01
N SER A 27 38.15 -3.68 42.54
CA SER A 27 38.02 -4.94 41.80
C SER A 27 36.94 -4.86 40.71
N LEU A 28 35.80 -4.21 40.99
CA LEU A 28 34.68 -4.09 40.04
C LEU A 28 35.04 -3.24 38.81
N GLN A 29 35.82 -2.17 39.01
CA GLN A 29 36.31 -1.37 37.88
C GLN A 29 37.34 -2.14 37.05
N HIS A 30 38.21 -2.93 37.68
CA HIS A 30 39.20 -3.76 36.97
C HIS A 30 38.52 -4.87 36.15
N GLU A 31 37.56 -5.59 36.74
CA GLU A 31 36.83 -6.69 36.10
C GLU A 31 35.95 -6.24 34.91
N LEU A 32 35.39 -5.03 34.95
CA LEU A 32 34.63 -4.45 33.82
C LEU A 32 35.54 -4.03 32.66
N THR A 33 36.80 -3.66 32.96
CA THR A 33 37.77 -3.21 31.95
C THR A 33 38.50 -4.39 31.30
N GLU A 34 38.80 -5.46 32.06
CA GLU A 34 39.43 -6.68 31.54
C GLU A 34 38.50 -7.53 30.65
N ASN A 35 37.19 -7.50 30.90
CA ASN A 35 36.22 -8.31 30.14
C ASN A 35 35.71 -7.66 28.83
N SER A 36 36.30 -6.54 28.39
CA SER A 36 35.91 -5.84 27.15
C SER A 36 34.40 -5.53 27.06
N VAL A 37 33.74 -5.27 28.20
CA VAL A 37 32.34 -4.87 28.21
C VAL A 37 32.29 -3.42 27.74
N GLN A 38 32.00 -3.24 26.44
CA GLN A 38 31.70 -1.92 25.88
C GLN A 38 30.59 -1.27 26.73
N PRO A 39 30.74 -0.02 27.18
CA PRO A 39 29.74 0.67 28.02
C PRO A 39 28.39 0.91 27.31
N GLU A 40 28.25 0.40 26.08
CA GLU A 40 27.18 0.67 25.13
C GLU A 40 26.19 -0.50 24.95
N SER A 41 26.41 -1.67 25.57
CA SER A 41 25.52 -2.83 25.44
C SER A 41 24.42 -2.88 26.52
N CYS A 42 23.17 -2.62 26.12
CA CYS A 42 21.96 -2.61 26.96
C CYS A 42 21.42 -4.02 27.34
N SER A 43 22.28 -5.02 27.54
CA SER A 43 21.80 -6.41 27.70
C SER A 43 22.40 -7.15 28.88
N LEU A 44 23.03 -6.48 29.85
CA LEU A 44 23.51 -7.16 31.06
C LEU A 44 22.32 -7.67 31.89
N THR A 45 22.10 -8.97 31.83
CA THR A 45 21.15 -9.70 32.67
C THR A 45 21.75 -9.98 34.04
N ASP A 46 20.89 -10.23 35.03
CA ASP A 46 21.31 -10.64 36.38
C ASP A 46 22.24 -11.87 36.36
N LEU A 47 22.03 -12.75 35.37
CA LEU A 47 22.86 -13.93 35.12
C LEU A 47 24.25 -13.55 34.59
N GLN A 48 24.35 -12.63 33.62
CA GLN A 48 25.64 -12.16 33.11
C GLN A 48 26.45 -11.38 34.16
N LEU A 49 25.78 -10.59 35.01
CA LEU A 49 26.44 -9.93 36.14
C LEU A 49 26.96 -10.95 37.17
N LYS A 50 26.30 -12.10 37.29
CA LYS A 50 26.76 -13.23 38.11
C LYS A 50 27.98 -13.92 37.49
N THR A 51 28.00 -14.07 36.15
CA THR A 51 29.14 -14.63 35.41
C THR A 51 30.36 -13.70 35.42
N LEU A 52 30.14 -12.38 35.53
CA LEU A 52 31.17 -11.34 35.67
C LEU A 52 31.74 -11.20 37.09
N GLY A 53 31.40 -12.11 38.02
CA GLY A 53 31.99 -12.14 39.37
C GLY A 53 31.20 -11.40 40.46
N ILE A 54 30.09 -10.73 40.14
CA ILE A 54 29.30 -9.97 41.11
C ILE A 54 28.36 -10.91 41.90
N GLN A 55 28.81 -11.38 43.07
CA GLN A 55 28.05 -12.38 43.84
C GLN A 55 26.88 -11.83 44.65
N SER A 56 26.95 -10.56 45.09
CA SER A 56 25.90 -9.94 45.92
C SER A 56 24.62 -9.67 45.11
N PRO A 57 23.45 -10.20 45.52
CA PRO A 57 22.16 -9.91 44.88
C PRO A 57 21.77 -8.43 44.92
N ASP A 58 22.10 -7.74 46.02
CA ASP A 58 21.76 -6.33 46.20
C ASP A 58 22.64 -5.42 45.33
N SER A 59 23.94 -5.73 45.24
CA SER A 59 24.86 -5.01 44.36
C SER A 59 24.47 -5.17 42.89
N ARG A 60 24.05 -6.37 42.46
CA ARG A 60 23.55 -6.61 41.09
C ARG A 60 22.28 -5.83 40.80
N ARG A 61 21.30 -5.82 41.71
CA ARG A 61 20.09 -4.99 41.58
C ARG A 61 20.39 -3.51 41.50
N GLN A 62 21.32 -3.02 42.31
CA GLN A 62 21.68 -1.61 42.37
C GLN A 62 22.45 -1.18 41.11
N LEU A 63 23.33 -2.05 40.57
CA LEU A 63 24.00 -1.83 39.28
C LEU A 63 23.00 -1.82 38.13
N LEU A 64 22.08 -2.79 38.07
CA LEU A 64 21.01 -2.82 37.07
C LEU A 64 20.14 -1.56 37.13
N HIS A 65 19.78 -1.12 38.33
CA HIS A 65 19.01 0.11 38.54
C HIS A 65 19.80 1.36 38.12
N CYS A 66 21.08 1.45 38.44
CA CYS A 66 21.94 2.57 38.01
C CYS A 66 22.15 2.57 36.49
N LEU A 67 22.37 1.41 35.87
CA LEU A 67 22.46 1.26 34.42
C LEU A 67 21.15 1.65 33.75
N GLN A 68 20.00 1.22 34.28
CA GLN A 68 18.67 1.63 33.80
C GLN A 68 18.47 3.13 33.91
N LYS A 69 18.88 3.76 35.02
CA LYS A 69 18.72 5.21 35.25
C LYS A 69 19.66 6.03 34.35
N CYS A 70 20.90 5.59 34.16
CA CYS A 70 21.83 6.21 33.21
C CYS A 70 21.36 6.05 31.76
N TRP A 71 20.74 4.91 31.43
CA TRP A 71 20.20 4.66 30.09
C TRP A 71 18.93 5.45 29.81
N GLN A 72 18.07 5.65 30.82
CA GLN A 72 16.93 6.57 30.73
C GLN A 72 17.37 8.02 30.52
N LEU A 73 18.55 8.41 31.01
CA LEU A 73 19.13 9.74 30.78
C LEU A 73 19.87 9.86 29.43
N SER A 74 20.29 8.76 28.81
CA SER A 74 21.00 8.75 27.53
C SER A 74 20.11 8.47 26.31
N ASN A 75 18.86 8.04 26.52
CA ASN A 75 17.89 7.86 25.45
C ASN A 75 17.30 9.21 25.03
N GLU A 76 17.45 9.52 23.75
CA GLU A 76 16.67 10.57 23.11
C GLU A 76 15.17 10.30 23.32
N PRO A 77 14.37 11.33 23.65
CA PRO A 77 12.95 11.15 23.90
C PRO A 77 12.21 10.73 22.61
N MET A 78 11.09 10.01 22.77
CA MET A 78 10.16 9.76 21.67
C MET A 78 9.72 11.09 21.05
N LYS A 79 9.64 11.14 19.72
CA LYS A 79 9.14 12.33 19.00
C LYS A 79 7.66 12.15 18.71
N VAL A 80 6.87 13.17 19.04
CA VAL A 80 5.43 13.18 18.78
C VAL A 80 5.15 13.88 17.45
N PHE A 81 4.43 13.21 16.56
CA PHE A 81 3.89 13.76 15.32
C PHE A 81 2.37 13.92 15.47
N ASN A 82 1.81 15.02 14.96
CA ASN A 82 0.38 15.19 14.88
C ASN A 82 -0.08 14.83 13.46
N ASP A 83 -0.77 13.70 13.32
CA ASP A 83 -1.33 13.24 12.06
C ASP A 83 -2.86 13.39 12.10
N PRO A 84 -3.49 13.94 11.05
CA PRO A 84 -4.94 14.19 11.04
C PRO A 84 -5.80 12.92 11.09
N ILE A 85 -5.25 11.75 10.75
CA ILE A 85 -5.96 10.47 10.69
C ILE A 85 -5.80 9.70 12.01
N HIS A 86 -4.59 9.70 12.56
CA HIS A 86 -4.22 8.90 13.72
C HIS A 86 -4.09 9.70 15.02
N GLY A 87 -4.13 11.03 14.95
CA GLY A 87 -3.90 11.92 16.08
C GLY A 87 -2.42 12.01 16.43
N HIS A 88 -2.10 11.98 17.73
CA HIS A 88 -0.73 12.03 18.20
C HIS A 88 -0.05 10.66 18.03
N ILE A 89 0.96 10.60 17.15
CA ILE A 89 1.80 9.43 16.89
C ILE A 89 3.12 9.61 17.61
N GLU A 90 3.51 8.64 18.44
CA GLU A 90 4.83 8.58 19.06
C GLU A 90 5.78 7.72 18.21
N LEU A 91 6.93 8.28 17.83
CA LEU A 91 7.95 7.58 17.05
C LEU A 91 9.27 7.47 17.82
N HIS A 92 9.86 6.27 17.73
CA HIS A 92 11.16 5.96 18.31
C HIS A 92 12.30 6.77 17.63
N PRO A 93 13.33 7.21 18.37
CA PRO A 93 14.43 8.00 17.82
C PRO A 93 15.09 7.39 16.58
N LEU A 94 15.27 6.06 16.54
CA LEU A 94 15.75 5.35 15.35
C LEU A 94 14.87 5.61 14.11
N LEU A 95 13.55 5.59 14.27
CA LEU A 95 12.60 5.87 13.19
C LEU A 95 12.73 7.33 12.73
N VAL A 96 12.87 8.26 13.68
CA VAL A 96 13.09 9.69 13.39
C VAL A 96 14.39 9.89 12.60
N ARG A 97 15.47 9.19 12.96
CA ARG A 97 16.75 9.23 12.24
C ARG A 97 16.65 8.71 10.80
N ILE A 98 15.76 7.75 10.54
CA ILE A 98 15.45 7.28 9.17
C ILE A 98 14.60 8.33 8.42
N ILE A 99 13.59 8.90 9.10
CA ILE A 99 12.69 9.90 8.53
C ILE A 99 13.46 11.16 8.13
N ASP A 100 14.39 11.62 8.96
CA ASP A 100 15.16 12.86 8.76
C ASP A 100 16.36 12.64 7.81
N THR A 101 16.14 11.90 6.71
CA THR A 101 17.11 11.67 5.62
C THR A 101 16.58 12.19 4.28
N PRO A 102 17.45 12.58 3.32
CA PRO A 102 17.01 13.02 2.00
C PRO A 102 16.14 11.97 1.28
N GLN A 103 16.49 10.70 1.41
CA GLN A 103 15.82 9.57 0.78
C GLN A 103 14.37 9.43 1.26
N PHE A 104 14.10 9.66 2.55
CA PHE A 104 12.75 9.61 3.10
C PHE A 104 12.00 10.94 2.90
N GLN A 105 12.65 12.08 3.12
CA GLN A 105 12.05 13.41 2.95
C GLN A 105 11.59 13.67 1.51
N ARG A 106 12.24 13.02 0.53
CA ARG A 106 11.80 12.98 -0.87
C ARG A 106 10.31 12.67 -1.02
N LEU A 107 9.76 11.78 -0.21
CA LEU A 107 8.36 11.35 -0.30
C LEU A 107 7.35 12.49 -0.06
N ARG A 108 7.79 13.65 0.46
CA ARG A 108 6.95 14.86 0.56
C ARG A 108 6.60 15.45 -0.80
N ASN A 109 7.39 15.15 -1.82
CA ASN A 109 7.26 15.69 -3.16
C ASN A 109 6.70 14.64 -4.14
N ILE A 110 6.00 13.62 -3.63
CA ILE A 110 5.38 12.57 -4.43
C ILE A 110 3.94 12.39 -3.97
N LYS A 111 2.98 12.83 -4.80
CA LYS A 111 1.55 12.73 -4.51
C LYS A 111 1.15 11.26 -4.41
N GLN A 112 0.40 10.91 -3.37
CA GLN A 112 -0.09 9.55 -3.13
C GLN A 112 -0.88 9.02 -4.33
N LEU A 113 -1.72 9.89 -4.90
CA LEU A 113 -2.68 9.57 -5.95
C LEU A 113 -2.34 10.24 -7.29
N GLY A 114 -1.07 10.59 -7.47
CA GLY A 114 -0.54 11.07 -8.75
C GLY A 114 -1.36 12.20 -9.36
N GLY A 115 -1.76 12.00 -10.62
CA GLY A 115 -2.49 13.00 -11.41
C GLY A 115 -3.92 13.24 -10.90
N THR A 116 -4.42 12.39 -10.01
CA THR A 116 -5.79 12.51 -9.45
C THR A 116 -5.98 13.78 -8.63
N TYR A 117 -4.91 14.35 -8.05
CA TYR A 117 -4.94 15.64 -7.36
C TYR A 117 -5.44 16.78 -8.26
N LEU A 118 -5.15 16.71 -9.57
CA LEU A 118 -5.61 17.69 -10.56
C LEU A 118 -7.12 17.57 -10.83
N VAL A 119 -7.78 16.53 -10.34
CA VAL A 119 -9.23 16.33 -10.43
C VAL A 119 -9.90 16.55 -9.09
N PHE A 120 -9.30 16.04 -8.03
CA PHE A 120 -9.81 16.14 -6.67
C PHE A 120 -8.85 16.99 -5.84
N PRO A 121 -9.17 18.28 -5.61
CA PRO A 121 -8.24 19.20 -4.96
C PRO A 121 -7.88 18.80 -3.52
N GLY A 122 -8.76 18.05 -2.83
CA GLY A 122 -8.48 17.49 -1.50
C GLY A 122 -7.46 16.35 -1.49
N ALA A 123 -7.13 15.75 -2.64
CA ALA A 123 -6.15 14.67 -2.75
C ALA A 123 -4.70 15.20 -2.79
N SER A 124 -4.39 16.23 -2.00
CA SER A 124 -3.09 16.91 -1.98
C SER A 124 -2.00 16.19 -1.19
N HIS A 125 -2.35 15.10 -0.50
CA HIS A 125 -1.46 14.34 0.35
C HIS A 125 -0.39 13.57 -0.46
N ASN A 126 0.76 13.38 0.18
CA ASN A 126 1.94 12.75 -0.38
C ASN A 126 2.23 11.41 0.30
N ARG A 127 3.16 10.65 -0.28
CA ARG A 127 3.61 9.36 0.26
C ARG A 127 4.22 9.49 1.65
N PHE A 128 4.81 10.64 2.00
CA PHE A 128 5.48 10.87 3.29
C PHE A 128 4.58 10.62 4.52
N GLU A 129 3.45 11.31 4.61
CA GLU A 129 2.54 11.18 5.75
C GLU A 129 1.86 9.80 5.78
N HIS A 130 1.62 9.20 4.62
CA HIS A 130 1.14 7.83 4.51
C HIS A 130 2.17 6.83 5.07
N SER A 131 3.44 6.92 4.66
CA SER A 131 4.51 6.06 5.18
C SER A 131 4.65 6.15 6.71
N ILE A 132 4.53 7.36 7.29
CA ILE A 132 4.50 7.53 8.75
C ILE A 132 3.32 6.80 9.38
N GLY A 133 2.12 6.92 8.81
CA GLY A 133 0.93 6.23 9.29
C GLY A 133 1.05 4.71 9.21
N VAL A 134 1.62 4.17 8.12
CA VAL A 134 1.88 2.73 7.98
C VAL A 134 2.89 2.24 9.01
N GLY A 135 3.99 2.96 9.23
CA GLY A 135 4.95 2.65 10.29
C GLY A 135 4.31 2.63 11.68
N TYR A 136 3.42 3.57 11.97
CA TYR A 136 2.65 3.62 13.22
C TYR A 136 1.71 2.42 13.36
N LEU A 137 0.88 2.13 12.35
CA LEU A 137 -0.08 1.02 12.39
C LEU A 137 0.63 -0.34 12.46
N ALA A 138 1.78 -0.50 11.80
CA ALA A 138 2.62 -1.68 11.93
C ALA A 138 3.05 -1.90 13.38
N GLY A 139 3.49 -0.83 14.05
CA GLY A 139 3.78 -0.79 15.49
C GLY A 139 2.59 -1.16 16.36
N CYS A 140 1.40 -0.59 16.08
CA CYS A 140 0.18 -0.90 16.81
C CYS A 140 -0.21 -2.38 16.70
N LEU A 141 -0.13 -2.97 15.50
CA LEU A 141 -0.48 -4.36 15.29
C LEU A 141 0.49 -5.30 15.99
N VAL A 142 1.80 -5.11 15.82
CA VAL A 142 2.80 -5.97 16.47
C VAL A 142 2.74 -5.87 17.99
N GLN A 143 2.50 -4.66 18.54
CA GLN A 143 2.30 -4.47 19.98
C GLN A 143 1.01 -5.14 20.47
N ALA A 144 -0.09 -5.00 19.73
CA ALA A 144 -1.36 -5.63 20.05
C ALA A 144 -1.27 -7.17 20.08
N LEU A 145 -0.48 -7.76 19.19
CA LEU A 145 -0.22 -9.21 19.20
C LEU A 145 0.63 -9.60 20.41
N ASN A 146 1.69 -8.84 20.71
CA ASN A 146 2.57 -9.09 21.86
C ASN A 146 1.82 -9.02 23.20
N ASP A 147 0.99 -7.99 23.40
CA ASP A 147 0.23 -7.80 24.65
C ASP A 147 -0.79 -8.92 24.90
N ARG A 148 -1.37 -9.47 23.81
CA ARG A 148 -2.37 -10.55 23.89
C ARG A 148 -1.74 -11.92 24.04
N GLN A 149 -0.53 -12.10 23.51
CA GLN A 149 0.14 -13.38 23.41
C GLN A 149 1.65 -13.23 23.70
N PRO A 150 2.03 -13.00 24.98
CA PRO A 150 3.44 -12.90 25.38
C PRO A 150 4.26 -14.15 25.03
N GLU A 151 3.61 -15.32 24.88
CA GLU A 151 4.22 -16.58 24.45
C GLU A 151 4.80 -16.53 23.03
N LEU A 152 4.46 -15.50 22.23
CA LEU A 152 5.05 -15.28 20.91
C LEU A 152 6.48 -14.75 20.97
N LEU A 153 6.93 -14.27 22.13
CA LEU A 153 8.29 -13.76 22.37
C LEU A 153 8.69 -12.67 21.35
N ILE A 154 7.75 -11.76 21.07
CA ILE A 154 7.98 -10.57 20.25
C ILE A 154 8.81 -9.61 21.09
N ASN A 155 10.06 -9.37 20.67
CA ASN A 155 10.96 -8.47 21.38
C ASN A 155 10.93 -7.06 20.75
N LYS A 156 11.54 -6.07 21.42
CA LYS A 156 11.61 -4.69 20.90
C LYS A 156 12.32 -4.59 19.55
N ARG A 157 13.30 -5.47 19.28
CA ARG A 157 14.00 -5.56 18.00
C ARG A 157 13.03 -5.94 16.87
N ASP A 158 12.16 -6.91 17.08
CA ASP A 158 11.12 -7.28 16.10
C ASP A 158 10.15 -6.13 15.84
N GLN A 159 9.70 -5.46 16.92
CA GLN A 159 8.79 -4.32 16.79
C GLN A 159 9.41 -3.19 15.97
N LEU A 160 10.66 -2.81 16.26
CA LEU A 160 11.38 -1.79 15.50
C LEU A 160 11.55 -2.20 14.03
N CYS A 161 11.94 -3.45 13.74
CA CYS A 161 12.07 -3.91 12.36
C CYS A 161 10.74 -3.85 11.59
N VAL A 162 9.63 -4.23 12.22
CA VAL A 162 8.29 -4.14 11.62
C VAL A 162 7.89 -2.68 11.36
N GLN A 163 8.17 -1.78 12.30
CA GLN A 163 7.92 -0.34 12.12
C GLN A 163 8.79 0.26 11.01
N ILE A 164 10.07 -0.09 10.93
CA ILE A 164 10.98 0.36 9.87
C ILE A 164 10.50 -0.15 8.51
N ALA A 165 10.10 -1.43 8.40
CA ALA A 165 9.52 -1.95 7.17
C ALA A 165 8.25 -1.18 6.77
N GLY A 166 7.37 -0.87 7.71
CA GLY A 166 6.18 -0.05 7.48
C GLY A 166 6.51 1.37 7.00
N LEU A 167 7.50 2.03 7.61
CA LEU A 167 7.96 3.35 7.15
C LEU A 167 8.57 3.30 5.74
N CYS A 168 9.35 2.26 5.45
CA CYS A 168 10.19 2.21 4.25
C CYS A 168 9.54 1.53 3.05
N HIS A 169 8.33 0.97 3.18
CA HIS A 169 7.70 0.17 2.12
C HIS A 169 7.48 0.94 0.80
N ASP A 170 7.33 2.26 0.89
CA ASP A 170 6.99 3.16 -0.21
C ASP A 170 8.15 4.05 -0.70
N LEU A 171 9.37 3.85 -0.18
CA LEU A 171 10.56 4.64 -0.57
C LEU A 171 10.84 4.62 -2.07
N GLY A 172 10.47 3.53 -2.75
CA GLY A 172 10.71 3.26 -4.16
C GLY A 172 9.68 3.83 -5.12
N HIS A 173 8.67 4.57 -4.64
CA HIS A 173 7.72 5.22 -5.56
C HIS A 173 8.39 6.34 -6.37
N GLY A 174 8.03 6.43 -7.66
CA GLY A 174 8.48 7.49 -8.55
C GLY A 174 7.51 8.68 -8.62
N PRO A 175 7.80 9.67 -9.48
CA PRO A 175 6.91 10.80 -9.74
C PRO A 175 5.48 10.34 -10.05
N PHE A 176 4.50 10.92 -9.38
CA PHE A 176 3.07 10.57 -9.47
C PHE A 176 2.75 9.11 -9.09
N SER A 177 3.53 8.53 -8.17
CA SER A 177 3.29 7.20 -7.58
C SER A 177 3.11 6.07 -8.61
N HIS A 178 1.89 5.55 -8.79
CA HIS A 178 1.61 4.39 -9.63
C HIS A 178 1.68 4.68 -11.14
N MET A 179 1.65 5.96 -11.52
CA MET A 179 1.88 6.35 -12.91
C MET A 179 3.30 5.99 -13.36
N PHE A 180 4.29 6.08 -12.46
CA PHE A 180 5.69 5.88 -12.83
C PHE A 180 6.01 4.41 -13.13
N ASP A 181 5.69 3.48 -12.21
CA ASP A 181 5.91 2.04 -12.40
C ASP A 181 4.88 1.41 -13.35
N GLY A 182 3.64 1.90 -13.33
CA GLY A 182 2.53 1.33 -14.09
C GLY A 182 2.42 1.82 -15.54
N MET A 183 2.95 3.00 -15.87
CA MET A 183 2.76 3.62 -17.19
C MET A 183 4.07 4.10 -17.82
N PHE A 184 4.84 4.94 -17.13
CA PHE A 184 6.04 5.56 -17.70
C PHE A 184 7.17 4.57 -17.95
N ILE A 185 7.60 3.81 -16.93
CA ILE A 185 8.69 2.84 -17.10
C ILE A 185 8.34 1.78 -18.15
N PRO A 186 7.15 1.16 -18.15
CA PRO A 186 6.76 0.22 -19.21
C PRO A 186 6.74 0.84 -20.61
N ALA A 187 6.42 2.14 -20.74
CA ALA A 187 6.39 2.83 -22.03
C ALA A 187 7.79 3.10 -22.60
N VAL A 188 8.79 3.39 -21.77
CA VAL A 188 10.15 3.73 -22.21
C VAL A 188 11.09 2.52 -22.18
N ARG A 189 10.88 1.59 -21.24
CA ARG A 189 11.74 0.41 -20.97
C ARG A 189 10.92 -0.87 -20.77
N PRO A 190 10.22 -1.34 -21.82
CA PRO A 190 9.35 -2.52 -21.75
C PRO A 190 10.08 -3.82 -21.38
N GLU A 191 11.40 -3.87 -21.57
CA GLU A 191 12.24 -5.02 -21.24
C GLU A 191 12.44 -5.22 -19.73
N ILE A 192 12.23 -4.18 -18.92
CA ILE A 192 12.48 -4.21 -17.48
C ILE A 192 11.17 -4.41 -16.72
N LYS A 193 11.11 -5.49 -15.94
CA LYS A 193 10.06 -5.67 -14.93
C LYS A 193 10.44 -4.94 -13.66
N TRP A 194 10.22 -3.64 -13.66
CA TRP A 194 10.46 -2.79 -12.50
C TRP A 194 9.21 -2.67 -11.63
N LYS A 195 9.41 -2.57 -10.32
CA LYS A 195 8.35 -2.43 -9.32
C LYS A 195 8.80 -1.46 -8.24
N HIS A 196 7.87 -0.67 -7.71
CA HIS A 196 8.20 0.24 -6.61
C HIS A 196 8.68 -0.55 -5.37
N GLU A 197 8.21 -1.77 -5.11
CA GLU A 197 8.68 -2.54 -3.93
C GLU A 197 10.16 -2.92 -4.02
N SER A 198 10.66 -3.28 -5.21
CA SER A 198 12.09 -3.59 -5.39
C SER A 198 12.94 -2.33 -5.33
N ALA A 199 12.42 -1.20 -5.78
CA ALA A 199 13.05 0.10 -5.62
C ALA A 199 13.06 0.58 -4.17
N SER A 200 12.02 0.26 -3.37
CA SER A 200 11.98 0.59 -1.94
C SER A 200 13.10 -0.12 -1.18
N VAL A 201 13.37 -1.38 -1.54
CA VAL A 201 14.50 -2.14 -0.99
C VAL A 201 15.85 -1.50 -1.36
N GLN A 202 16.04 -1.11 -2.63
CA GLN A 202 17.28 -0.46 -3.08
C GLN A 202 17.48 0.91 -2.44
N MET A 203 16.41 1.71 -2.35
CA MET A 203 16.43 3.02 -1.71
C MET A 203 16.68 2.90 -0.21
N PHE A 204 16.13 1.86 0.44
CA PHE A 204 16.41 1.58 1.85
C PHE A 204 17.88 1.24 2.09
N ASP A 205 18.50 0.41 1.23
CA ASP A 205 19.93 0.13 1.31
C ASP A 205 20.78 1.39 1.15
N HIS A 206 20.46 2.20 0.13
CA HIS A 206 21.13 3.47 -0.10
C HIS A 206 20.98 4.43 1.08
N LEU A 207 19.78 4.53 1.66
CA LEU A 207 19.48 5.35 2.83
C LEU A 207 20.32 4.91 4.04
N VAL A 208 20.37 3.61 4.33
CA VAL A 208 21.14 3.08 5.48
C VAL A 208 22.64 3.35 5.30
N GLN A 209 23.17 3.10 4.10
CA GLN A 209 24.60 3.23 3.80
C GLN A 209 25.07 4.70 3.84
N VAL A 210 24.40 5.60 3.11
CA VAL A 210 24.85 7.00 2.95
C VAL A 210 24.74 7.79 4.26
N ASN A 211 23.75 7.46 5.09
CA ASN A 211 23.51 8.16 6.35
C ASN A 211 24.19 7.48 7.56
N GLY A 212 24.99 6.43 7.36
CA GLY A 212 25.72 5.73 8.41
C GLY A 212 24.83 5.09 9.48
N LEU A 213 23.61 4.67 9.10
CA LEU A 213 22.59 4.24 10.05
C LEU A 213 22.87 2.86 10.65
N GLU A 214 23.76 2.06 10.07
CA GLU A 214 24.11 0.73 10.60
C GLU A 214 24.60 0.81 12.05
N SER A 215 25.48 1.77 12.34
CA SER A 215 25.99 2.02 13.71
C SER A 215 24.86 2.41 14.67
N VAL A 216 23.90 3.20 14.21
CA VAL A 216 22.74 3.66 14.99
C VAL A 216 21.77 2.51 15.24
N MET A 217 21.51 1.66 14.23
CA MET A 217 20.68 0.47 14.36
C MET A 217 21.24 -0.49 15.41
N VAL A 218 22.56 -0.76 15.35
CA VAL A 218 23.24 -1.61 16.33
C VAL A 218 23.17 -1.00 17.74
N ARG A 219 23.36 0.32 17.88
CA ARG A 219 23.21 1.03 19.15
C ARG A 219 21.82 0.87 19.78
N TYR A 220 20.76 0.81 18.96
CA TYR A 220 19.39 0.56 19.42
C TYR A 220 19.01 -0.92 19.52
N GLY A 221 19.97 -1.84 19.37
CA GLY A 221 19.80 -3.27 19.63
C GLY A 221 19.35 -4.11 18.44
N LEU A 222 19.47 -3.60 17.21
CA LEU A 222 19.30 -4.40 16.00
C LEU A 222 20.58 -5.21 15.72
N VAL A 223 20.43 -6.37 15.08
CA VAL A 223 21.53 -7.27 14.70
C VAL A 223 21.61 -7.35 13.19
N LEU A 224 22.75 -6.95 12.64
CA LEU A 224 23.02 -6.90 11.21
C LEU A 224 23.88 -8.12 10.78
N PRO A 225 23.68 -8.67 9.57
CA PRO A 225 22.77 -8.24 8.50
C PRO A 225 21.33 -8.78 8.62
N GLU A 226 21.04 -9.62 9.61
CA GLU A 226 19.75 -10.33 9.75
C GLU A 226 18.54 -9.38 9.72
N ASP A 227 18.58 -8.27 10.46
CA ASP A 227 17.46 -7.32 10.51
C ASP A 227 17.26 -6.53 9.22
N LEU A 228 18.34 -6.21 8.51
CA LEU A 228 18.22 -5.57 7.19
C LEU A 228 17.53 -6.50 6.21
N ILE A 229 17.90 -7.79 6.22
CA ILE A 229 17.23 -8.80 5.38
C ILE A 229 15.76 -8.90 5.77
N PHE A 230 15.44 -8.99 7.06
CA PHE A 230 14.06 -9.07 7.54
C PHE A 230 13.20 -7.86 7.12
N ILE A 231 13.74 -6.65 7.20
CA ILE A 231 13.03 -5.42 6.78
C ILE A 231 12.74 -5.46 5.28
N LYS A 232 13.74 -5.80 4.46
CA LYS A 232 13.59 -5.88 2.99
C LYS A 232 12.59 -6.95 2.57
N GLU A 233 12.64 -8.12 3.23
CA GLU A 233 11.72 -9.22 2.96
C GLU A 233 10.27 -8.88 3.30
N GLN A 234 10.01 -8.05 4.32
CA GLN A 234 8.67 -7.56 4.62
C GLN A 234 8.12 -6.60 3.55
N ILE A 235 9.00 -5.90 2.82
CA ILE A 235 8.62 -4.95 1.76
C ILE A 235 8.39 -5.69 0.43
N ALA A 236 9.43 -6.39 -0.05
CA ALA A 236 9.44 -7.00 -1.37
C ALA A 236 8.93 -8.46 -1.40
N GLY A 237 8.90 -9.13 -0.26
CA GLY A 237 8.76 -10.59 -0.16
C GLY A 237 10.13 -11.30 -0.19
N PRO A 238 10.17 -12.63 -0.41
CA PRO A 238 11.41 -13.39 -0.44
C PRO A 238 12.41 -12.82 -1.46
N LEU A 239 13.64 -12.53 -1.01
CA LEU A 239 14.67 -11.89 -1.84
C LEU A 239 15.38 -12.87 -2.79
N GLU A 240 15.40 -14.15 -2.45
CA GLU A 240 15.99 -15.20 -3.27
C GLU A 240 14.93 -16.24 -3.66
N SER A 241 15.11 -16.84 -4.84
CA SER A 241 14.32 -18.01 -5.24
C SER A 241 14.71 -19.18 -4.35
N LEU A 242 13.71 -19.88 -3.79
CA LEU A 242 13.89 -21.07 -2.95
C LEU A 242 14.96 -22.00 -3.56
N THR A 243 16.11 -22.13 -2.90
CA THR A 243 17.06 -23.21 -3.19
C THR A 243 16.38 -24.53 -2.86
N SER A 244 16.34 -25.45 -3.82
CA SER A 244 15.71 -26.78 -3.71
C SER A 244 16.02 -27.46 -2.38
N GLY A 245 15.06 -27.45 -1.43
CA GLY A 245 15.16 -28.20 -0.17
C GLY A 245 14.52 -27.54 1.06
N SER A 246 14.42 -26.21 1.16
CA SER A 246 13.77 -25.53 2.30
C SER A 246 12.29 -25.23 2.02
N SER A 247 11.38 -25.54 2.95
CA SER A 247 9.97 -25.16 2.86
C SER A 247 9.70 -23.68 3.21
N TRP A 248 10.63 -23.05 3.93
CA TRP A 248 10.54 -21.66 4.39
C TRP A 248 11.39 -20.74 3.50
N PRO A 249 10.78 -19.75 2.81
CA PRO A 249 11.47 -18.92 1.81
C PRO A 249 12.20 -17.71 2.39
N TYR A 250 12.05 -17.42 3.68
CA TYR A 250 12.61 -16.22 4.30
C TYR A 250 13.85 -16.55 5.14
N LYS A 251 14.79 -15.60 5.18
CA LYS A 251 16.04 -15.70 5.95
C LYS A 251 16.09 -14.75 7.14
N GLY A 252 15.36 -13.63 7.08
CA GLY A 252 15.44 -12.59 8.12
C GLY A 252 14.84 -13.02 9.47
N ARG A 253 13.83 -13.90 9.46
CA ARG A 253 13.27 -14.56 10.64
C ARG A 253 12.87 -15.98 10.30
N ALA A 254 12.92 -16.87 11.28
CA ALA A 254 12.52 -18.25 11.12
C ALA A 254 10.98 -18.42 11.18
N GLU A 255 10.52 -19.62 10.81
CA GLU A 255 9.12 -19.96 10.55
C GLU A 255 8.21 -19.73 11.78
N GLU A 256 8.75 -19.81 13.00
CA GLU A 256 8.02 -19.53 14.23
C GLU A 256 7.58 -18.06 14.36
N LYS A 257 8.19 -17.14 13.59
CA LYS A 257 7.82 -15.71 13.51
C LYS A 257 7.19 -15.34 12.15
N SER A 258 6.69 -16.33 11.42
CA SER A 258 6.06 -16.16 10.10
C SER A 258 4.93 -15.12 10.06
N TYR A 259 4.16 -14.96 11.14
CA TYR A 259 3.09 -13.98 11.27
C TYR A 259 3.56 -12.52 11.15
N LEU A 260 4.84 -12.21 11.42
CA LEU A 260 5.35 -10.84 11.29
C LEU A 260 5.38 -10.36 9.83
N TYR A 261 5.61 -11.27 8.88
CA TYR A 261 5.57 -10.98 7.44
C TYR A 261 4.16 -10.68 6.91
N GLU A 262 3.12 -10.87 7.73
CA GLU A 262 1.72 -10.59 7.37
C GLU A 262 1.29 -9.17 7.75
N ILE A 263 2.16 -8.38 8.38
CA ILE A 263 1.82 -7.04 8.93
C ILE A 263 1.90 -5.94 7.87
N VAL A 264 3.07 -5.77 7.24
CA VAL A 264 3.37 -4.60 6.37
C VAL A 264 2.86 -4.80 4.95
N ALA A 265 3.24 -5.90 4.30
CA ALA A 265 2.81 -6.23 2.94
C ALA A 265 2.41 -7.71 2.84
N ASN A 266 1.13 -7.99 3.04
CA ASN A 266 0.64 -9.36 3.17
C ASN A 266 0.43 -9.99 1.79
N LYS A 267 1.43 -10.71 1.29
CA LYS A 267 1.36 -11.37 -0.03
C LYS A 267 0.41 -12.59 -0.06
N LYS A 268 -0.13 -13.07 1.08
CA LYS A 268 -1.03 -14.24 1.15
C LYS A 268 -2.48 -13.89 0.83
N ASN A 269 -2.99 -12.81 1.40
CA ASN A 269 -4.39 -12.40 1.26
C ASN A 269 -4.59 -10.89 1.06
N GLY A 270 -3.52 -10.10 1.13
CA GLY A 270 -3.58 -8.66 0.95
C GLY A 270 -4.22 -7.90 2.11
N ILE A 271 -4.34 -8.47 3.32
CA ILE A 271 -4.77 -7.75 4.51
C ILE A 271 -3.53 -7.31 5.29
N ASP A 272 -3.23 -6.03 5.24
CA ASP A 272 -2.03 -5.40 5.83
C ASP A 272 -2.30 -3.95 6.25
N VAL A 273 -1.38 -3.40 7.04
CA VAL A 273 -1.52 -2.06 7.62
C VAL A 273 -1.40 -0.92 6.60
N ASP A 274 -0.75 -1.16 5.45
CA ASP A 274 -0.71 -0.23 4.31
C ASP A 274 -2.13 0.16 3.88
N LYS A 275 -2.98 -0.84 3.65
CA LYS A 275 -4.39 -0.64 3.28
C LYS A 275 -5.18 0.11 4.32
N TRP A 276 -4.91 -0.15 5.59
CA TRP A 276 -5.65 0.47 6.68
C TRP A 276 -5.37 1.97 6.75
N ASP A 277 -4.11 2.39 6.58
CA ASP A 277 -3.78 3.81 6.51
C ASP A 277 -4.41 4.46 5.29
N TYR A 278 -4.17 3.92 4.08
CA TYR A 278 -4.61 4.64 2.88
C TYR A 278 -6.13 4.65 2.75
N PHE A 279 -6.89 3.66 3.26
CA PHE A 279 -8.35 3.75 3.28
C PHE A 279 -8.81 4.92 4.15
N ALA A 280 -8.26 5.05 5.36
CA ALA A 280 -8.65 6.09 6.31
C ALA A 280 -8.21 7.48 5.83
N ARG A 281 -6.95 7.61 5.41
CA ARG A 281 -6.37 8.85 4.86
C ARG A 281 -7.06 9.26 3.57
N GLN A 282 -7.29 8.28 2.71
CA GLN A 282 -8.04 8.36 1.46
C GLN A 282 -9.35 9.11 1.64
N VAL A 283 -10.23 8.43 2.35
CA VAL A 283 -11.58 8.88 2.67
C VAL A 283 -11.57 10.28 3.32
N TYR A 284 -10.66 10.52 4.26
CA TYR A 284 -10.54 11.80 4.95
C TYR A 284 -10.17 12.94 3.99
N CYS A 285 -9.08 12.79 3.22
CA CYS A 285 -8.59 13.83 2.31
C CYS A 285 -9.61 14.18 1.24
N TYR A 286 -10.29 13.16 0.72
CA TYR A 286 -11.21 13.31 -0.40
C TYR A 286 -12.48 14.08 -0.07
N HIS A 287 -12.92 14.12 1.20
CA HIS A 287 -14.23 14.63 1.60
C HIS A 287 -15.35 14.11 0.67
N LEU A 288 -15.18 12.93 0.06
CA LEU A 288 -16.02 12.39 -1.02
C LEU A 288 -17.43 12.00 -0.53
N GLY A 289 -17.77 12.29 0.73
CA GLY A 289 -18.96 11.76 1.40
C GLY A 289 -18.94 10.23 1.53
N ILE A 290 -17.80 9.58 1.27
CA ILE A 290 -17.63 8.13 1.44
C ILE A 290 -17.24 7.92 2.90
N GLN A 291 -18.01 7.15 3.65
CA GLN A 291 -17.60 6.71 4.98
C GLN A 291 -16.61 5.56 4.83
N ASN A 292 -15.49 5.60 5.56
CA ASN A 292 -14.61 4.45 5.67
C ASN A 292 -15.33 3.42 6.55
N ASN A 293 -15.91 2.40 5.92
CA ASN A 293 -16.65 1.36 6.63
C ASN A 293 -15.73 0.35 7.34
N PHE A 294 -14.42 0.41 7.10
CA PHE A 294 -13.45 -0.48 7.75
C PHE A 294 -12.85 0.14 9.02
N ASP A 295 -13.19 -0.43 10.18
CA ASP A 295 -12.59 -0.07 11.46
C ASP A 295 -11.37 -0.96 11.78
N TYR A 296 -10.18 -0.45 11.44
CA TYR A 296 -8.92 -1.12 11.74
C TYR A 296 -8.66 -1.21 13.26
N ARG A 297 -9.15 -0.27 14.08
CA ARG A 297 -8.97 -0.30 15.54
C ARG A 297 -9.73 -1.45 16.15
N ARG A 298 -10.90 -1.77 15.60
CA ARG A 298 -11.65 -2.99 15.93
C ARG A 298 -10.88 -4.24 15.50
N PHE A 299 -10.33 -4.27 14.28
CA PHE A 299 -9.54 -5.41 13.82
C PHE A 299 -8.33 -5.68 14.73
N LEU A 300 -7.58 -4.65 15.10
CA LEU A 300 -6.46 -4.73 16.06
C LEU A 300 -6.87 -5.41 17.37
N LYS A 301 -8.09 -5.17 17.84
CA LYS A 301 -8.58 -5.77 19.09
C LYS A 301 -8.84 -7.26 18.99
N PHE A 302 -9.21 -7.74 17.81
CA PHE A 302 -9.59 -9.12 17.52
C PHE A 302 -8.51 -9.91 16.76
N ALA A 303 -7.33 -9.33 16.52
CA ALA A 303 -6.20 -10.04 15.94
C ALA A 303 -5.54 -10.95 16.99
N ARG A 304 -5.24 -12.19 16.58
CA ARG A 304 -4.47 -13.19 17.34
C ARG A 304 -3.56 -13.96 16.38
N VAL A 305 -2.58 -14.67 16.91
CA VAL A 305 -1.76 -15.63 16.18
C VAL A 305 -2.19 -17.04 16.54
N CYS A 306 -2.50 -17.85 15.52
CA CYS A 306 -2.82 -19.27 15.67
C CYS A 306 -1.96 -20.11 14.75
N GLU A 307 -1.77 -21.37 15.10
CA GLU A 307 -1.01 -22.32 14.30
C GLU A 307 -1.90 -22.98 13.24
N VAL A 308 -1.41 -23.01 12.00
CA VAL A 308 -2.04 -23.65 10.85
C VAL A 308 -0.96 -24.46 10.12
N LYS A 309 -1.10 -25.78 10.12
CA LYS A 309 -0.18 -26.69 9.40
C LYS A 309 1.31 -26.45 9.76
N GLY A 310 1.63 -26.20 11.03
CA GLY A 310 3.00 -25.94 11.50
C GLY A 310 3.47 -24.49 11.39
N GLN A 311 2.69 -23.59 10.77
CA GLN A 311 3.02 -22.17 10.63
C GLN A 311 2.12 -21.30 11.51
N LYS A 312 2.66 -20.20 12.02
CA LYS A 312 1.91 -19.23 12.82
C LYS A 312 1.39 -18.11 11.94
N HIS A 313 0.08 -17.91 11.93
CA HIS A 313 -0.59 -16.90 11.09
C HIS A 313 -1.41 -15.92 11.91
N ILE A 314 -1.53 -14.68 11.42
CA ILE A 314 -2.48 -13.72 11.97
C ILE A 314 -3.90 -14.20 11.62
N CYS A 315 -4.66 -14.50 12.67
CA CYS A 315 -6.05 -14.89 12.62
C CYS A 315 -6.91 -13.78 13.21
N THR A 316 -8.09 -13.59 12.63
CA THR A 316 -9.09 -12.66 13.19
C THR A 316 -10.28 -13.41 13.75
N ARG A 317 -11.12 -12.72 14.50
CA ARG A 317 -12.28 -13.35 15.11
C ARG A 317 -13.33 -13.73 14.05
N ASP A 318 -13.93 -14.91 14.17
CA ASP A 318 -14.99 -15.43 13.27
C ASP A 318 -16.07 -14.41 12.86
N LYS A 319 -16.61 -13.66 13.82
CA LYS A 319 -17.64 -12.64 13.59
C LYS A 319 -17.16 -11.42 12.76
N GLU A 320 -15.86 -11.25 12.58
CA GLU A 320 -15.28 -10.12 11.84
C GLU A 320 -15.19 -10.41 10.33
N VAL A 321 -15.63 -11.58 9.87
CA VAL A 321 -15.65 -11.94 8.44
C VAL A 321 -16.44 -10.93 7.59
N GLY A 322 -17.54 -10.39 8.11
CA GLY A 322 -18.30 -9.32 7.44
C GLY A 322 -17.47 -8.06 7.24
N ASN A 323 -16.81 -7.59 8.30
CA ASN A 323 -15.93 -6.43 8.27
C ASN A 323 -14.79 -6.58 7.25
N LEU A 324 -14.29 -7.80 7.02
CA LEU A 324 -13.29 -8.05 5.98
C LEU A 324 -13.86 -7.97 4.56
N TYR A 325 -15.07 -8.45 4.32
CA TYR A 325 -15.74 -8.22 3.03
C TYR A 325 -15.98 -6.72 2.80
N ASP A 326 -16.40 -6.00 3.84
CA ASP A 326 -16.60 -4.54 3.77
C ASP A 326 -15.29 -3.80 3.51
N MET A 327 -14.15 -4.31 3.99
CA MET A 327 -12.82 -3.79 3.67
C MET A 327 -12.52 -3.86 2.17
N PHE A 328 -12.70 -5.04 1.55
CA PHE A 328 -12.47 -5.19 0.11
C PHE A 328 -13.52 -4.47 -0.74
N HIS A 329 -14.76 -4.37 -0.26
CA HIS A 329 -15.77 -3.54 -0.88
C HIS A 329 -15.36 -2.05 -0.86
N THR A 330 -14.88 -1.55 0.27
CA THR A 330 -14.36 -0.18 0.42
C THR A 330 -13.20 0.07 -0.54
N ARG A 331 -12.27 -0.89 -0.65
CA ARG A 331 -11.19 -0.84 -1.67
C ARG A 331 -11.78 -0.68 -3.07
N ASN A 332 -12.70 -1.54 -3.48
CA ASN A 332 -13.31 -1.47 -4.80
C ASN A 332 -14.03 -0.13 -5.05
N CYS A 333 -14.74 0.40 -4.04
CA CYS A 333 -15.39 1.72 -4.12
C CYS A 333 -14.39 2.85 -4.34
N LEU A 334 -13.27 2.86 -3.61
CA LEU A 334 -12.20 3.85 -3.77
C LEU A 334 -11.55 3.75 -5.15
N HIS A 335 -11.27 2.54 -5.62
CA HIS A 335 -10.77 2.32 -6.99
C HIS A 335 -11.76 2.88 -8.02
N ARG A 336 -13.05 2.53 -7.96
CA ARG A 336 -14.04 2.96 -8.95
C ARG A 336 -14.27 4.48 -8.97
N ARG A 337 -14.29 5.13 -7.80
CA ARG A 337 -14.65 6.54 -7.66
C ARG A 337 -13.47 7.50 -7.77
N ALA A 338 -12.31 7.11 -7.27
CA ALA A 338 -11.14 7.97 -7.15
C ALA A 338 -9.97 7.48 -8.00
N TYR A 339 -9.34 6.35 -7.67
CA TYR A 339 -8.06 5.96 -8.29
C TYR A 339 -8.18 5.68 -9.77
N GLN A 340 -9.28 5.07 -10.17
CA GLN A 340 -9.60 4.77 -11.56
C GLN A 340 -10.63 5.78 -12.07
N HIS A 341 -10.58 7.03 -11.63
CA HIS A 341 -11.45 8.06 -12.16
C HIS A 341 -11.03 8.42 -13.59
N LYS A 342 -11.98 8.43 -14.54
CA LYS A 342 -11.70 8.64 -15.97
C LYS A 342 -10.85 9.88 -16.27
N VAL A 343 -11.07 10.98 -15.56
CA VAL A 343 -10.29 12.22 -15.73
C VAL A 343 -8.92 12.14 -15.06
N GLY A 344 -8.79 11.38 -13.97
CA GLY A 344 -7.50 11.17 -13.29
C GLY A 344 -6.58 10.35 -14.19
N ASN A 345 -7.06 9.18 -14.63
CA ASN A 345 -6.32 8.29 -15.51
C ASN A 345 -5.86 8.98 -16.80
N ILE A 346 -6.74 9.75 -17.47
CA ILE A 346 -6.34 10.43 -18.72
C ILE A 346 -5.31 11.55 -18.47
N THR A 347 -5.38 12.21 -17.31
CA THR A 347 -4.38 13.18 -16.91
C THR A 347 -3.02 12.49 -16.72
N GLU A 348 -2.99 11.33 -16.07
CA GLU A 348 -1.77 10.53 -15.91
C GLU A 348 -1.22 9.99 -17.24
N VAL A 349 -2.09 9.62 -18.19
CA VAL A 349 -1.67 9.28 -19.58
C VAL A 349 -0.99 10.49 -20.23
N MET A 350 -1.58 11.68 -20.12
CA MET A 350 -0.99 12.89 -20.71
C MET A 350 0.34 13.26 -20.04
N ILE A 351 0.46 13.14 -18.71
CA ILE A 351 1.73 13.34 -18.00
C ILE A 351 2.76 12.33 -18.49
N THR A 352 2.38 11.06 -18.62
CA THR A 352 3.26 10.01 -19.15
C THR A 352 3.75 10.33 -20.56
N GLU A 353 2.85 10.77 -21.46
CA GLU A 353 3.21 11.19 -22.82
C GLU A 353 4.22 12.34 -22.82
N ALA A 354 4.04 13.33 -21.93
CA ALA A 354 4.99 14.42 -21.76
C ALA A 354 6.34 13.95 -21.22
N LEU A 355 6.36 13.06 -20.22
CA LEU A 355 7.60 12.52 -19.66
C LEU A 355 8.37 11.68 -20.67
N VAL A 356 7.68 10.85 -21.47
CA VAL A 356 8.30 10.06 -22.56
C VAL A 356 9.00 10.98 -23.56
N LYS A 357 8.35 12.10 -23.94
CA LYS A 357 8.94 13.10 -24.84
C LYS A 357 10.09 13.89 -24.21
N ALA A 358 10.06 14.08 -22.90
CA ALA A 358 11.09 14.80 -22.16
C ALA A 358 12.30 13.93 -21.77
N ASP A 359 12.14 12.61 -21.70
CA ASP A 359 13.17 11.65 -21.25
C ASP A 359 14.55 11.81 -21.90
N PRO A 360 14.67 12.07 -23.23
CA PRO A 360 15.97 12.22 -23.87
C PRO A 360 16.76 13.46 -23.41
N TYR A 361 16.08 14.48 -22.89
CA TYR A 361 16.64 15.81 -22.67
C TYR A 361 16.77 16.17 -21.18
N VAL A 362 15.91 15.60 -20.33
CA VAL A 362 15.98 15.83 -18.87
C VAL A 362 17.07 14.96 -18.27
N LEU A 363 18.09 15.62 -17.71
CA LEU A 363 19.23 14.97 -17.07
C LEU A 363 19.23 15.23 -15.57
N ILE A 364 19.49 14.18 -14.80
CA ILE A 364 19.50 14.16 -13.33
C ILE A 364 20.88 13.69 -12.89
N GLY A 365 21.58 14.51 -12.09
CA GLY A 365 22.89 14.15 -11.57
C GLY A 365 22.78 13.07 -10.50
N GLY A 366 23.48 11.95 -10.71
CA GLY A 366 23.60 10.84 -9.76
C GLY A 366 25.02 10.66 -9.24
N SER A 367 25.30 9.44 -8.80
CA SER A 367 26.58 9.09 -8.19
C SER A 367 27.78 9.42 -9.08
N SER A 368 28.85 9.92 -8.47
CA SER A 368 30.11 10.30 -9.16
C SER A 368 29.93 11.34 -10.27
N GLY A 369 28.87 12.15 -10.22
CA GLY A 369 28.59 13.20 -11.20
C GLY A 369 28.07 12.69 -12.55
N LYS A 370 27.68 11.42 -12.64
CA LYS A 370 27.05 10.87 -13.85
C LYS A 370 25.65 11.45 -14.03
N MET A 371 25.27 11.73 -15.27
CA MET A 371 23.96 12.24 -15.61
C MET A 371 23.06 11.10 -16.10
N PHE A 372 21.87 11.01 -15.55
CA PHE A 372 20.87 9.98 -15.87
C PHE A 372 19.61 10.63 -16.46
N ARG A 373 18.98 9.96 -17.42
CA ARG A 373 17.63 10.31 -17.87
C ARG A 373 16.58 9.96 -16.80
N ILE A 374 15.35 10.43 -17.00
CA ILE A 374 14.22 10.11 -16.10
C ILE A 374 14.05 8.59 -15.99
N SER A 375 14.08 7.88 -17.12
CA SER A 375 13.95 6.42 -17.23
C SER A 375 15.15 5.62 -16.71
N GLN A 376 16.32 6.27 -16.61
CA GLN A 376 17.57 5.65 -16.16
C GLN A 376 17.87 5.93 -14.68
N ALA A 377 17.24 6.94 -14.09
CA ALA A 377 17.43 7.29 -12.68
C ALA A 377 17.11 6.13 -11.73
N ILE A 378 16.27 5.16 -12.12
CA ILE A 378 16.00 3.95 -11.32
C ILE A 378 17.24 3.05 -11.11
N GLU A 379 18.31 3.24 -11.88
CA GLU A 379 19.55 2.47 -11.78
C GLU A 379 20.53 3.06 -10.76
N ASP A 380 20.32 4.31 -10.34
CA ASP A 380 21.21 5.03 -9.41
C ASP A 380 20.38 5.71 -8.32
N MET A 381 20.44 5.21 -7.09
CA MET A 381 19.59 5.70 -6.00
C MET A 381 19.89 7.15 -5.61
N GLU A 382 21.08 7.69 -5.91
CA GLU A 382 21.37 9.12 -5.69
C GLU A 382 20.61 10.00 -6.70
N ALA A 383 20.61 9.63 -7.99
CA ALA A 383 19.77 10.26 -8.99
C ALA A 383 18.27 10.07 -8.67
N TYR A 384 17.87 8.85 -8.30
CA TYR A 384 16.49 8.52 -7.96
C TYR A 384 15.98 9.32 -6.76
N THR A 385 16.86 9.63 -5.79
CA THR A 385 16.53 10.48 -4.64
C THR A 385 16.06 11.88 -5.08
N LYS A 386 16.59 12.40 -6.19
CA LYS A 386 16.26 13.73 -6.74
C LYS A 386 15.04 13.69 -7.66
N LEU A 387 14.67 12.52 -8.18
CA LEU A 387 13.53 12.34 -9.08
C LEU A 387 12.21 12.32 -8.30
N THR A 388 11.41 13.38 -8.40
CA THR A 388 10.11 13.56 -7.72
C THR A 388 9.09 14.20 -8.66
N ASP A 389 7.88 14.53 -8.17
CA ASP A 389 6.86 15.24 -8.97
C ASP A 389 7.36 16.59 -9.52
N HIS A 390 8.44 17.15 -8.94
CA HIS A 390 9.09 18.37 -9.44
C HIS A 390 9.50 18.29 -10.92
N VAL A 391 9.71 17.08 -11.46
CA VAL A 391 9.99 16.88 -12.90
C VAL A 391 8.89 17.50 -13.79
N PHE A 392 7.65 17.55 -13.31
CA PHE A 392 6.54 18.20 -14.01
C PHE A 392 6.79 19.69 -14.19
N GLU A 393 7.14 20.39 -13.11
CA GLU A 393 7.42 21.83 -13.12
C GLU A 393 8.72 22.14 -13.87
N GLN A 394 9.74 21.28 -13.71
CA GLN A 394 11.00 21.40 -14.43
C GLN A 394 10.78 21.39 -15.94
N ILE A 395 9.94 20.48 -16.46
CA ILE A 395 9.60 20.45 -17.88
C ILE A 395 8.77 21.68 -18.25
N LEU A 396 7.69 21.95 -17.50
CA LEU A 396 6.74 23.01 -17.78
C LEU A 396 7.38 24.40 -17.91
N TYR A 397 8.39 24.69 -17.08
CA TYR A 397 9.07 25.98 -17.02
C TYR A 397 10.45 26.00 -17.69
N SER A 398 10.85 24.92 -18.36
CA SER A 398 12.13 24.89 -19.07
C SER A 398 12.18 25.91 -20.22
N SER A 399 13.36 26.43 -20.52
CA SER A 399 13.61 27.27 -21.70
C SER A 399 14.18 26.48 -22.89
N ASP A 400 14.37 25.15 -22.74
CA ASP A 400 14.92 24.30 -23.79
C ASP A 400 13.88 24.06 -24.91
N PRO A 401 14.16 24.45 -26.17
CA PRO A 401 13.25 24.24 -27.28
C PRO A 401 12.96 22.75 -27.56
N ASN A 402 13.86 21.84 -27.18
CA ASN A 402 13.65 20.39 -27.35
C ASN A 402 12.53 19.85 -26.47
N LEU A 403 12.17 20.55 -25.39
CA LEU A 403 11.08 20.20 -24.48
C LEU A 403 9.74 20.81 -24.87
N SER A 404 9.68 21.60 -25.95
CA SER A 404 8.47 22.34 -26.36
C SER A 404 7.23 21.45 -26.56
N GLU A 405 7.39 20.24 -27.07
CA GLU A 405 6.26 19.33 -27.26
C GLU A 405 5.73 18.79 -25.92
N ALA A 406 6.63 18.36 -25.03
CA ALA A 406 6.28 17.93 -23.69
C ALA A 406 5.62 19.07 -22.90
N GLN A 407 6.20 20.28 -22.99
CA GLN A 407 5.64 21.50 -22.39
C GLN A 407 4.22 21.79 -22.85
N ARG A 408 3.96 21.70 -24.16
CA ARG A 408 2.62 21.92 -24.71
C ARG A 408 1.59 20.96 -24.08
N ILE A 409 1.96 19.69 -23.88
CA ILE A 409 1.08 18.70 -23.24
C ILE A 409 0.83 19.07 -21.77
N LEU A 410 1.87 19.45 -21.02
CA LEU A 410 1.73 19.87 -19.62
C LEU A 410 0.92 21.18 -19.49
N GLN A 411 1.12 22.15 -20.37
CA GLN A 411 0.32 23.38 -20.43
C GLN A 411 -1.15 23.08 -20.72
N ASN A 412 -1.44 22.11 -21.59
CA ASN A 412 -2.80 21.65 -21.83
C ASN A 412 -3.43 21.07 -20.56
N ILE A 413 -2.68 20.31 -19.76
CA ILE A 413 -3.15 19.79 -18.47
C ILE A 413 -3.50 20.95 -17.51
N VAL A 414 -2.58 21.91 -17.35
CA VAL A 414 -2.77 23.09 -16.48
C VAL A 414 -3.98 23.91 -16.92
N CYS A 415 -4.17 24.10 -18.24
CA CYS A 415 -5.30 24.83 -18.81
C CYS A 415 -6.58 23.99 -18.98
N ARG A 416 -6.62 22.78 -18.41
CA ARG A 416 -7.75 21.83 -18.47
C ARG A 416 -8.20 21.41 -19.88
N ARG A 417 -7.30 21.51 -20.87
CA ARG A 417 -7.47 21.03 -22.24
C ARG A 417 -7.07 19.54 -22.33
N LEU A 418 -7.81 18.71 -21.61
CA LEU A 418 -7.56 17.26 -21.51
C LEU A 418 -8.19 16.51 -22.70
N TYR A 419 -7.61 15.34 -23.03
CA TYR A 419 -8.27 14.38 -23.91
C TYR A 419 -9.64 13.98 -23.34
N LYS A 420 -10.61 13.74 -24.21
CA LYS A 420 -12.01 13.55 -23.80
C LYS A 420 -12.37 12.08 -23.78
N CYS A 421 -13.02 11.63 -22.70
CA CYS A 421 -13.55 10.28 -22.58
C CYS A 421 -14.72 10.11 -23.56
N VAL A 422 -14.58 9.16 -24.47
CA VAL A 422 -15.60 8.80 -25.47
C VAL A 422 -16.64 7.88 -24.85
N GLY A 423 -16.20 6.88 -24.08
CA GLY A 423 -17.08 5.94 -23.42
C GLY A 423 -16.34 4.87 -22.63
N GLN A 424 -17.12 4.00 -21.99
CA GLN A 424 -16.63 2.84 -21.23
C GLN A 424 -17.44 1.60 -21.61
N THR A 425 -16.76 0.46 -21.73
CA THR A 425 -17.35 -0.86 -21.99
C THR A 425 -16.62 -1.94 -21.19
N THR A 426 -17.18 -3.14 -21.14
CA THR A 426 -16.63 -4.31 -20.44
C THR A 426 -16.66 -5.52 -21.35
N PRO A 427 -15.61 -6.36 -21.38
CA PRO A 427 -15.63 -7.63 -22.09
C PRO A 427 -16.43 -8.69 -21.30
N GLU A 428 -17.04 -9.65 -22.01
CA GLU A 428 -17.77 -10.76 -21.37
C GLU A 428 -16.84 -11.72 -20.61
N SER A 429 -15.61 -11.89 -21.11
CA SER A 429 -14.58 -12.75 -20.55
C SER A 429 -13.28 -11.98 -20.32
N HIS A 430 -12.45 -12.46 -19.39
CA HIS A 430 -11.17 -11.84 -19.07
C HIS A 430 -10.23 -11.89 -20.28
N LEU A 431 -9.84 -10.72 -20.80
CA LEU A 431 -8.88 -10.58 -21.89
C LEU A 431 -7.47 -10.32 -21.34
N ASN A 432 -6.47 -11.04 -21.85
CA ASN A 432 -5.08 -10.73 -21.53
C ASN A 432 -4.57 -9.68 -22.53
N VAL A 433 -4.61 -8.40 -22.15
CA VAL A 433 -4.36 -7.30 -23.07
C VAL A 433 -2.86 -6.98 -23.12
N SER A 434 -2.27 -7.08 -24.31
CA SER A 434 -0.90 -6.63 -24.59
C SER A 434 -0.88 -5.23 -25.20
N GLN A 435 0.29 -4.58 -25.21
CA GLN A 435 0.45 -3.26 -25.87
C GLN A 435 0.18 -3.34 -27.37
N GLU A 436 0.57 -4.44 -28.03
CA GLU A 436 0.25 -4.72 -29.43
C GLU A 436 -1.27 -4.79 -29.66
N MET A 437 -2.01 -5.39 -28.72
CA MET A 437 -3.47 -5.45 -28.77
C MET A 437 -4.11 -4.06 -28.65
N LEU A 438 -3.55 -3.17 -27.80
CA LEU A 438 -4.04 -1.79 -27.68
C LEU A 438 -3.83 -0.99 -28.97
N LEU A 439 -2.69 -1.17 -29.65
CA LEU A 439 -2.41 -0.55 -30.95
C LEU A 439 -3.35 -1.08 -32.04
N ALA A 440 -3.59 -2.39 -32.05
CA ALA A 440 -4.56 -3.02 -32.95
C ALA A 440 -5.98 -2.47 -32.70
N TRP A 441 -6.42 -2.38 -31.45
CA TRP A 441 -7.73 -1.82 -31.10
C TRP A 441 -7.88 -0.36 -31.50
N SER A 442 -6.82 0.45 -31.37
CA SER A 442 -6.87 1.85 -31.82
C SER A 442 -7.09 1.94 -33.33
N SER A 443 -6.48 1.02 -34.08
CA SER A 443 -6.67 0.89 -35.54
C SER A 443 -8.06 0.35 -35.90
N GLU A 444 -8.58 -0.61 -35.14
CA GLU A 444 -9.92 -1.17 -35.32
C GLU A 444 -11.03 -0.15 -35.05
N ILE A 445 -10.87 0.67 -34.01
CA ILE A 445 -11.81 1.75 -33.71
C ILE A 445 -11.84 2.72 -34.89
N ALA A 446 -10.67 3.17 -35.36
CA ALA A 446 -10.57 4.06 -36.53
C ALA A 446 -11.17 3.44 -37.81
N ALA A 447 -11.09 2.11 -37.98
CA ALA A 447 -11.70 1.40 -39.10
C ALA A 447 -13.22 1.19 -38.95
N SER A 448 -13.76 1.29 -37.73
CA SER A 448 -15.19 1.07 -37.42
C SER A 448 -16.07 2.28 -37.75
N LYS A 449 -15.76 3.00 -38.83
CA LYS A 449 -16.48 4.21 -39.25
C LYS A 449 -17.95 3.89 -39.58
N PRO A 450 -18.92 4.43 -38.83
CA PRO A 450 -20.33 4.23 -39.14
C PRO A 450 -20.77 5.07 -40.34
N ARG A 451 -21.75 4.55 -41.09
CA ARG A 451 -22.30 5.19 -42.31
C ARG A 451 -22.87 6.58 -41.96
N GLY A 452 -22.48 7.61 -42.72
CA GLY A 452 -22.97 8.99 -42.53
C GLY A 452 -22.09 9.89 -41.68
N THR A 453 -20.91 9.43 -41.24
CA THR A 453 -19.96 10.27 -40.50
C THR A 453 -19.02 11.02 -41.45
N GLU A 454 -18.98 12.35 -41.39
CA GLU A 454 -18.14 13.18 -42.27
C GLU A 454 -16.67 13.26 -41.82
N VAL A 455 -16.41 13.20 -40.52
CA VAL A 455 -15.06 13.32 -39.95
C VAL A 455 -14.32 12.00 -40.03
N ASP A 456 -13.07 12.05 -40.51
CA ASP A 456 -12.15 10.91 -40.52
C ASP A 456 -11.17 10.99 -39.34
N LEU A 457 -11.39 10.13 -38.35
CA LEU A 457 -10.49 9.95 -37.20
C LEU A 457 -9.48 8.83 -37.46
N LYS A 458 -8.24 9.05 -37.06
CA LYS A 458 -7.13 8.10 -37.21
C LYS A 458 -6.88 7.34 -35.91
N ALA A 459 -6.11 6.26 -36.01
CA ALA A 459 -5.72 5.46 -34.83
C ALA A 459 -4.98 6.30 -33.76
N GLU A 460 -4.17 7.28 -34.17
CA GLU A 460 -3.42 8.17 -33.28
C GLU A 460 -4.30 9.14 -32.47
N ASP A 461 -5.54 9.36 -32.91
CA ASP A 461 -6.52 10.20 -32.23
C ASP A 461 -7.17 9.48 -31.05
N PHE A 462 -7.08 8.15 -30.99
CA PHE A 462 -7.67 7.34 -29.93
C PHE A 462 -6.63 6.91 -28.90
N VAL A 463 -7.05 6.94 -27.64
CA VAL A 463 -6.27 6.41 -26.51
C VAL A 463 -7.16 5.41 -25.79
N ILE A 464 -6.66 4.18 -25.63
CA ILE A 464 -7.39 3.10 -24.97
C ILE A 464 -6.72 2.79 -23.64
N SER A 465 -7.53 2.77 -22.58
CA SER A 465 -7.11 2.43 -21.23
C SER A 465 -7.88 1.22 -20.74
N VAL A 466 -7.16 0.15 -20.39
CA VAL A 466 -7.73 -1.06 -19.81
C VAL A 466 -7.42 -1.08 -18.32
N ILE A 467 -8.47 -1.19 -17.51
CA ILE A 467 -8.39 -1.13 -16.06
C ILE A 467 -8.83 -2.49 -15.52
N TYR A 468 -7.96 -3.09 -14.71
CA TYR A 468 -8.22 -4.34 -14.02
C TYR A 468 -8.68 -4.02 -12.59
N MET A 469 -9.90 -4.42 -12.26
CA MET A 469 -10.49 -4.21 -10.95
C MET A 469 -10.62 -5.57 -10.27
N ASP A 470 -10.12 -5.70 -9.04
CA ASP A 470 -10.17 -6.95 -8.30
C ASP A 470 -10.27 -6.75 -6.78
N TYR A 471 -10.33 -7.85 -6.03
CA TYR A 471 -10.23 -7.85 -4.56
C TYR A 471 -8.79 -8.05 -4.07
N GLY A 472 -7.78 -7.68 -4.87
CA GLY A 472 -6.36 -7.77 -4.52
C GLY A 472 -5.71 -9.13 -4.79
N MET A 473 -6.46 -10.10 -5.33
CA MET A 473 -5.99 -11.45 -5.65
C MET A 473 -6.48 -11.95 -7.01
N LYS A 474 -6.60 -11.07 -8.01
CA LYS A 474 -7.19 -11.41 -9.32
C LYS A 474 -8.59 -12.03 -9.13
N GLU A 475 -8.90 -13.11 -9.84
CA GLU A 475 -10.17 -13.84 -9.77
C GLU A 475 -10.47 -14.52 -8.41
N LYS A 476 -9.50 -14.58 -7.49
CA LYS A 476 -9.64 -15.31 -6.23
C LYS A 476 -10.30 -14.43 -5.16
N ASN A 477 -11.20 -15.04 -4.38
CA ASN A 477 -11.70 -14.43 -3.15
C ASN A 477 -10.59 -14.42 -2.08
N PRO A 478 -10.10 -13.25 -1.63
CA PRO A 478 -9.04 -13.17 -0.62
C PRO A 478 -9.44 -13.77 0.73
N ILE A 479 -10.74 -13.74 1.08
CA ILE A 479 -11.26 -14.25 2.36
C ILE A 479 -11.06 -15.76 2.49
N ASN A 480 -10.97 -16.50 1.37
CA ASN A 480 -10.66 -17.93 1.39
C ASN A 480 -9.25 -18.25 1.92
N ASN A 481 -8.35 -17.27 1.89
CA ASN A 481 -6.97 -17.36 2.40
C ASN A 481 -6.81 -16.68 3.76
N VAL A 482 -7.91 -16.30 4.42
CA VAL A 482 -7.91 -15.75 5.77
C VAL A 482 -8.18 -16.87 6.78
N HIS A 483 -7.47 -16.80 7.90
CA HIS A 483 -7.68 -17.68 9.03
C HIS A 483 -8.47 -16.97 10.13
N PHE A 484 -9.43 -17.69 10.70
CA PHE A 484 -10.29 -17.18 11.76
C PHE A 484 -10.16 -18.02 13.03
N TYR A 485 -10.54 -17.48 14.19
CA TYR A 485 -10.71 -18.26 15.42
C TYR A 485 -12.09 -18.01 16.04
N CYS A 486 -12.55 -18.94 16.89
CA CYS A 486 -13.86 -18.86 17.56
C CYS A 486 -13.73 -18.47 19.04
N LYS A 487 -14.84 -18.06 19.69
CA LYS A 487 -14.82 -17.77 21.15
C LYS A 487 -14.42 -18.98 21.97
N ASN A 488 -14.97 -20.12 21.58
CA ASN A 488 -14.94 -21.33 22.38
C ASN A 488 -13.54 -21.95 22.35
N ASP A 489 -12.79 -21.72 21.26
CA ASP A 489 -11.40 -22.16 21.11
C ASP A 489 -10.59 -21.07 20.40
N PRO A 490 -9.95 -20.16 21.16
CA PRO A 490 -9.20 -19.04 20.60
C PRO A 490 -7.85 -19.40 19.97
N ASN A 491 -7.40 -20.65 20.11
CA ASN A 491 -6.10 -21.10 19.60
C ASN A 491 -6.25 -21.95 18.33
N LYS A 492 -7.46 -22.42 18.04
CA LYS A 492 -7.77 -23.20 16.84
C LYS A 492 -8.17 -22.30 15.68
N ALA A 493 -7.36 -22.33 14.63
CA ALA A 493 -7.67 -21.70 13.37
C ALA A 493 -8.73 -22.47 12.58
N ILE A 494 -9.66 -21.74 11.99
CA ILE A 494 -10.70 -22.24 11.09
C ILE A 494 -10.73 -21.41 9.80
N ARG A 495 -11.46 -21.89 8.80
CA ARG A 495 -11.78 -21.16 7.57
C ARG A 495 -13.28 -20.95 7.47
N ILE A 496 -13.68 -19.80 6.96
CA ILE A 496 -15.07 -19.45 6.71
C ILE A 496 -15.27 -19.28 5.20
N ARG A 497 -16.22 -20.00 4.63
CA ARG A 497 -16.55 -19.95 3.20
C ARG A 497 -17.64 -18.91 2.93
N LYS A 498 -17.67 -18.34 1.72
CA LYS A 498 -18.65 -17.33 1.29
C LYS A 498 -20.11 -17.71 1.62
N ASN A 499 -20.49 -18.96 1.33
CA ASN A 499 -21.85 -19.46 1.56
C ASN A 499 -22.27 -19.51 3.05
N GLN A 500 -21.31 -19.48 3.97
CA GLN A 500 -21.57 -19.39 5.41
C GLN A 500 -21.74 -17.94 5.89
N VAL A 501 -21.41 -16.95 5.05
CA VAL A 501 -21.44 -15.53 5.41
C VAL A 501 -22.72 -14.88 4.91
N SER A 502 -22.92 -14.82 3.59
CA SER A 502 -24.12 -14.23 2.99
C SER A 502 -24.24 -14.60 1.52
N LYS A 503 -25.49 -14.71 1.04
CA LYS A 503 -25.83 -14.89 -0.38
C LYS A 503 -25.73 -13.58 -1.18
N LEU A 504 -25.64 -12.43 -0.51
CA LEU A 504 -25.55 -11.11 -1.13
C LEU A 504 -24.10 -10.69 -1.45
N LEU A 505 -23.13 -11.58 -1.21
CA LEU A 505 -21.74 -11.32 -1.51
C LEU A 505 -21.46 -11.51 -3.01
N PRO A 506 -20.41 -10.87 -3.56
CA PRO A 506 -20.06 -11.00 -4.97
C PRO A 506 -19.87 -12.45 -5.42
N GLU A 507 -20.36 -12.76 -6.62
CA GLU A 507 -20.07 -14.02 -7.32
C GLU A 507 -18.73 -13.98 -8.05
N ARG A 508 -18.36 -12.81 -8.58
CA ARG A 508 -17.07 -12.56 -9.26
C ARG A 508 -16.22 -11.60 -8.44
N PHE A 509 -14.91 -11.80 -8.44
CA PHE A 509 -13.94 -11.03 -7.65
C PHE A 509 -12.97 -10.21 -8.49
N ALA A 510 -13.09 -10.28 -9.82
CA ALA A 510 -12.40 -9.41 -10.75
C ALA A 510 -13.28 -9.07 -11.96
N GLU A 511 -12.98 -7.92 -12.56
CA GLU A 511 -13.61 -7.40 -13.77
C GLU A 511 -12.62 -6.53 -14.55
N GLN A 512 -12.92 -6.28 -15.83
CA GLN A 512 -12.14 -5.41 -16.69
C GLN A 512 -13.01 -4.27 -17.22
N LEU A 513 -12.48 -3.05 -17.15
CA LEU A 513 -13.11 -1.87 -17.71
C LEU A 513 -12.24 -1.36 -18.86
N ILE A 514 -12.83 -1.20 -20.04
CA ILE A 514 -12.16 -0.62 -21.21
C ILE A 514 -12.71 0.79 -21.39
N ARG A 515 -11.82 1.79 -21.39
CA ARG A 515 -12.15 3.18 -21.65
C ARG A 515 -11.45 3.67 -22.89
N VAL A 516 -12.18 4.39 -23.71
CA VAL A 516 -11.66 5.01 -24.93
C VAL A 516 -11.72 6.52 -24.77
N TYR A 517 -10.65 7.19 -25.16
CA TYR A 517 -10.53 8.65 -25.16
C TYR A 517 -10.16 9.12 -26.56
N CYS A 518 -10.53 10.36 -26.88
CA CYS A 518 -10.17 11.03 -28.12
C CYS A 518 -9.28 12.25 -27.82
N LYS A 519 -8.20 12.40 -28.58
CA LYS A 519 -7.28 13.55 -28.50
C LYS A 519 -7.86 14.79 -29.17
N GLN A 520 -8.66 14.61 -30.22
CA GLN A 520 -9.40 15.70 -30.85
C GLN A 520 -10.57 16.10 -29.95
N THR A 521 -10.68 17.39 -29.67
CA THR A 521 -11.62 17.91 -28.65
C THR A 521 -12.71 18.80 -29.24
N ASP A 522 -12.72 18.97 -30.56
CA ASP A 522 -13.81 19.65 -31.25
C ASP A 522 -15.09 18.81 -31.22
N GLU A 523 -16.23 19.48 -31.21
CA GLU A 523 -17.53 18.85 -30.99
C GLU A 523 -17.87 17.81 -32.08
N LYS A 524 -17.53 18.10 -33.34
CA LYS A 524 -17.77 17.20 -34.48
C LYS A 524 -16.94 15.92 -34.37
N SER A 525 -15.66 16.03 -34.05
CA SER A 525 -14.79 14.87 -33.84
C SER A 525 -15.22 14.04 -32.64
N LEU A 526 -15.70 14.66 -31.56
CA LEU A 526 -16.19 13.92 -30.40
C LEU A 526 -17.48 13.16 -30.68
N GLU A 527 -18.41 13.75 -31.43
CA GLU A 527 -19.62 13.05 -31.86
C GLU A 527 -19.26 11.87 -32.76
N ALA A 528 -18.36 12.08 -33.74
CA ALA A 528 -17.84 11.00 -34.57
C ALA A 528 -17.17 9.90 -33.73
N ALA A 529 -16.29 10.26 -32.80
CA ALA A 529 -15.57 9.32 -31.94
C ALA A 529 -16.52 8.43 -31.13
N LYS A 530 -17.61 9.00 -30.61
CA LYS A 530 -18.66 8.23 -29.89
C LYS A 530 -19.31 7.19 -30.78
N LYS A 531 -19.64 7.54 -32.02
CA LYS A 531 -20.24 6.60 -32.98
C LYS A 531 -19.26 5.49 -33.36
N TYR A 532 -17.98 5.84 -33.61
CA TYR A 532 -16.91 4.86 -33.87
C TYR A 532 -16.77 3.86 -32.71
N PHE A 533 -16.80 4.36 -31.47
CA PHE A 533 -16.70 3.55 -30.27
C PHE A 533 -17.88 2.59 -30.11
N VAL A 534 -19.13 3.07 -30.26
CA VAL A 534 -20.32 2.21 -30.16
C VAL A 534 -20.31 1.13 -31.24
N GLN A 535 -19.95 1.49 -32.48
CA GLN A 535 -19.82 0.53 -33.58
C GLN A 535 -18.76 -0.54 -33.28
N TRP A 536 -17.62 -0.15 -32.73
CA TRP A 536 -16.57 -1.08 -32.31
C TRP A 536 -17.03 -2.02 -31.19
N CYS A 537 -17.77 -1.52 -30.19
CA CYS A 537 -18.37 -2.34 -29.14
C CYS A 537 -19.35 -3.39 -29.70
N ILE A 538 -20.13 -3.06 -30.73
CA ILE A 538 -21.01 -4.00 -31.43
C ILE A 538 -20.16 -5.09 -32.09
N THR A 539 -19.16 -4.71 -32.89
CA THR A 539 -18.30 -5.65 -33.64
C THR A 539 -17.53 -6.61 -32.73
N ARG A 540 -17.07 -6.15 -31.56
CA ARG A 540 -16.31 -6.96 -30.58
C ARG A 540 -17.18 -7.74 -29.60
N ASN A 541 -18.50 -7.63 -29.71
CA ASN A 541 -19.45 -8.18 -28.74
C ASN A 541 -19.19 -7.74 -27.28
N PHE A 542 -18.87 -6.47 -27.06
CA PHE A 542 -18.74 -5.93 -25.71
C PHE A 542 -20.08 -5.45 -25.14
N SER A 543 -20.08 -5.09 -23.85
CA SER A 543 -21.26 -4.54 -23.18
C SER A 543 -21.67 -3.19 -23.75
N LYS A 544 -22.97 -2.92 -23.69
CA LYS A 544 -23.56 -1.65 -24.12
C LYS A 544 -22.96 -0.50 -23.29
N PRO A 545 -22.40 0.54 -23.92
CA PRO A 545 -22.03 1.76 -23.20
C PRO A 545 -23.24 2.37 -22.49
N GLN A 546 -23.06 2.86 -21.27
CA GLN A 546 -24.18 3.36 -20.44
C GLN A 546 -24.98 4.49 -21.09
N ASP A 547 -24.31 5.36 -21.83
CA ASP A 547 -24.89 6.47 -22.59
C ASP A 547 -25.04 6.15 -24.09
N GLY A 548 -24.96 4.87 -24.47
CA GLY A 548 -25.01 4.42 -25.86
C GLY A 548 -26.27 4.85 -26.59
N ASP A 549 -27.44 4.75 -25.95
CA ASP A 549 -28.73 5.13 -26.56
C ASP A 549 -28.88 6.64 -26.78
N VAL A 550 -28.11 7.45 -26.05
CA VAL A 550 -28.10 8.92 -26.20
C VAL A 550 -27.06 9.34 -27.22
N THR A 551 -25.91 8.67 -27.24
CA THR A 551 -24.75 9.06 -28.04
C THR A 551 -24.71 8.46 -29.44
N ALA A 552 -25.35 7.31 -29.64
CA ALA A 552 -25.51 6.67 -30.94
C ALA A 552 -26.87 5.95 -31.03
N PRO A 553 -28.00 6.69 -30.95
CA PRO A 553 -29.35 6.14 -31.01
C PRO A 553 -29.63 5.35 -32.29
N GLU A 554 -28.89 5.63 -33.37
CA GLU A 554 -28.99 4.93 -34.65
C GLU A 554 -28.27 3.57 -34.67
N LEU A 555 -27.31 3.33 -33.75
CA LEU A 555 -26.49 2.11 -33.73
C LEU A 555 -26.94 1.10 -32.67
N THR A 556 -27.34 1.56 -31.48
CA THR A 556 -27.74 0.65 -30.40
C THR A 556 -28.90 -0.30 -30.75
N PRO A 557 -29.90 0.08 -31.59
CA PRO A 557 -30.97 -0.83 -31.98
C PRO A 557 -30.54 -1.99 -32.89
N LEU A 558 -29.34 -1.90 -33.48
CA LEU A 558 -28.84 -2.93 -34.41
C LEU A 558 -28.42 -4.22 -33.68
N LYS A 559 -28.16 -4.16 -32.37
CA LYS A 559 -27.78 -5.31 -31.55
C LYS A 559 -28.94 -5.68 -30.62
N ARG A 560 -29.60 -6.81 -30.92
CA ARG A 560 -30.79 -7.28 -30.16
C ARG A 560 -30.50 -7.51 -28.67
N ASP A 561 -29.32 -8.02 -28.36
CA ASP A 561 -28.89 -8.31 -26.98
C ASP A 561 -28.77 -7.04 -26.10
N TRP A 562 -28.80 -5.85 -26.69
CA TRP A 562 -28.75 -4.57 -25.99
C TRP A 562 -30.13 -3.93 -25.77
N GLN A 563 -31.20 -4.62 -26.21
CA GLN A 563 -32.59 -4.20 -26.11
C GLN A 563 -33.42 -5.04 -25.13
N SER A 564 -32.88 -6.13 -24.57
CA SER A 564 -33.60 -6.90 -23.56
C SER A 564 -33.60 -6.16 -22.23
N ASP A 565 -34.77 -5.64 -21.86
CA ASP A 565 -35.02 -5.03 -20.54
C ASP A 565 -35.12 -6.07 -19.40
N ASP A 566 -34.96 -7.38 -19.68
CA ASP A 566 -35.30 -8.52 -18.81
C ASP A 566 -34.11 -9.46 -18.49
N ASP A 567 -32.99 -8.95 -17.97
CA ASP A 567 -31.93 -9.81 -17.36
C ASP A 567 -31.98 -9.83 -15.82
N ASP A 568 -32.97 -9.17 -15.20
CA ASP A 568 -33.23 -9.26 -13.75
C ASP A 568 -34.17 -10.43 -13.36
N SER A 569 -34.60 -11.28 -14.32
CA SER A 569 -35.40 -12.47 -14.02
C SER A 569 -34.57 -13.77 -14.06
N ASP A 570 -34.20 -14.24 -12.86
CA ASP A 570 -33.90 -15.62 -12.48
C ASP A 570 -32.97 -16.45 -13.39
N ASP A 571 -31.67 -16.19 -13.28
CA ASP A 571 -30.59 -17.04 -13.80
C ASP A 571 -30.34 -18.31 -12.94
N CYS A 572 -31.40 -18.90 -12.36
CA CYS A 572 -31.32 -20.09 -11.48
C CYS A 572 -31.55 -21.43 -12.19
N GLU A 573 -31.96 -21.50 -13.46
CA GLU A 573 -32.37 -22.78 -14.08
C GLU A 573 -31.52 -23.31 -15.25
N ARG A 574 -30.45 -22.63 -15.69
CA ARG A 574 -29.66 -23.11 -16.85
C ARG A 574 -28.51 -24.09 -16.55
N HIS A 575 -28.47 -24.67 -15.35
CA HIS A 575 -27.49 -25.71 -14.98
C HIS A 575 -28.12 -27.01 -14.47
N ARG A 576 -29.19 -27.49 -15.10
CA ARG A 576 -29.63 -28.89 -14.99
C ARG A 576 -30.21 -29.43 -16.30
N ALA A 577 -29.35 -29.69 -17.28
CA ALA A 577 -29.73 -30.52 -18.42
C ALA A 577 -28.54 -31.35 -18.94
N SER A 578 -28.06 -32.28 -18.11
CA SER A 578 -27.34 -33.46 -18.61
C SER A 578 -27.40 -34.58 -17.57
N GLY A 579 -28.24 -35.60 -17.81
CA GLY A 579 -28.14 -36.88 -17.09
C GLY A 579 -29.45 -37.60 -16.79
N SER A 580 -29.76 -38.59 -17.63
CA SER A 580 -30.49 -39.84 -17.32
C SER A 580 -32.01 -39.81 -17.05
N ARG A 581 -32.74 -40.44 -17.98
CA ARG A 581 -34.13 -40.92 -17.84
C ARG A 581 -34.17 -42.23 -17.02
N ALA A 582 -35.07 -42.34 -16.04
CA ALA A 582 -35.79 -43.57 -15.66
C ALA A 582 -37.02 -43.23 -14.77
N PRO A 583 -38.04 -44.11 -14.65
CA PRO A 583 -39.44 -43.67 -14.73
C PRO A 583 -40.19 -43.48 -13.40
N VAL A 584 -41.30 -42.77 -13.56
CA VAL A 584 -42.41 -42.50 -12.65
C VAL A 584 -42.91 -43.75 -11.91
N ASN A 585 -43.18 -43.62 -10.61
CA ASN A 585 -44.21 -44.41 -9.94
C ASN A 585 -44.87 -43.67 -8.77
N GLY A 586 -46.20 -43.55 -8.87
CA GLY A 586 -47.23 -43.70 -7.82
C GLY A 586 -47.01 -43.05 -6.45
N GLY A 587 -47.80 -42.03 -6.14
CA GLY A 587 -47.76 -41.32 -4.86
C GLY A 587 -48.38 -42.04 -3.67
N GLN A 588 -48.17 -41.44 -2.49
CA GLN A 588 -49.08 -41.50 -1.35
C GLN A 588 -48.78 -40.32 -0.41
N SER A 589 -49.84 -39.53 -0.15
CA SER A 589 -49.87 -38.43 0.81
C SER A 589 -49.88 -38.99 2.24
N VAL A 590 -48.99 -38.50 3.11
CA VAL A 590 -49.17 -38.61 4.56
C VAL A 590 -48.90 -37.26 5.22
N LYS A 591 -49.98 -36.69 5.76
CA LYS A 591 -49.99 -35.53 6.68
C LYS A 591 -49.27 -35.88 7.98
N ASN A 592 -48.60 -34.92 8.59
CA ASN A 592 -48.49 -34.84 10.04
C ASN A 592 -48.55 -33.36 10.49
N ASN A 593 -49.72 -32.99 11.00
CA ASN A 593 -49.89 -31.86 11.92
C ASN A 593 -49.39 -32.31 13.30
N LEU A 594 -48.76 -31.42 14.07
CA LEU A 594 -48.92 -31.40 15.52
C LEU A 594 -48.54 -30.02 16.09
N PHE A 595 -49.48 -29.51 16.88
CA PHE A 595 -49.45 -28.42 17.84
C PHE A 595 -49.65 -26.97 17.39
N ASN A 596 -50.93 -26.60 17.37
CA ASN A 596 -51.41 -25.31 17.85
C ASN A 596 -52.70 -25.54 18.65
N ALA A 597 -52.72 -25.18 19.94
CA ALA A 597 -53.88 -24.63 20.66
C ALA A 597 -53.66 -24.70 22.18
N GLN A 598 -53.57 -23.54 22.83
CA GLN A 598 -54.59 -23.14 23.81
C GLN A 598 -54.49 -21.64 24.04
N ARG A 599 -55.53 -20.93 23.58
CA ARG A 599 -55.89 -19.57 23.95
C ARG A 599 -56.99 -19.64 25.04
N ASP A 600 -57.05 -18.53 25.78
CA ASP A 600 -58.19 -18.01 26.56
C ASP A 600 -58.38 -18.50 27.99
N LYS A 601 -58.12 -17.61 28.97
CA LYS A 601 -59.19 -16.87 29.68
C LYS A 601 -58.69 -15.85 30.71
N GLN A 602 -59.33 -14.68 30.64
CA GLN A 602 -59.72 -13.76 31.73
C GLN A 602 -58.72 -12.72 32.30
N ARG A 603 -58.88 -11.50 31.76
CA ARG A 603 -59.15 -10.18 32.37
C ARG A 603 -58.21 -9.08 31.91
#